data_AF-A0A8S3ZBA3-F1
#
_entry.id   AF-A0A8S3ZBA3-F1
#
_cell.length_a   1.000
_cell.length_b   1.000
_cell.length_c   1.000
_cell.angle_alpha   90.00
_cell.angle_beta   90.00
_cell.angle_gamma   90.00
#
_symmetry.space_group_name_H-M   'P 1'
#
loop_
_entity.id
_entity.type
_entity.pdbx_description
1 polymer ?
#
loop_
_entity_poly.entity_id
_entity_poly.type
_entity_poly.pdbx_seq_one_letter_code
_entity_poly.pdbx_strand_id
1 'polypeptide(L)'
;MSHSYYGKQWQEAQSALVDMLQYENPPQPPKPERDRLAAFQLLATMYVKYIQIFRKLEQAYDQIVHPQKRRVLRHCLDGVMGRILELKHEMINLEFSEYHYFDDVLSDLKLTPNDVEIPIPKYFVNERAKHLKEREKLLGQILAKMAPQGQGREKLDNYMTLEQAVKVIQIHERARQGRLRAKFMREIRQQEEREKLALMHGAPTIDPELAAMKIQKIWKGFAQRKKTRKERDEEMVFLGMAPPPLPSNPKNLPQTLAAKTEEQRRKTQEVHEQEYQQALVNIKENIIKNEGPDMREGMMDQIRQWFIECRDASGKFPEYPSEEDGGSLVIFKEKDPAELEKELREKMTGLQQHRKKERASQGKRTRRRRKRRRLQKRKIRRERKERKEMMMMRKRAGRWPPLVLFLQSASQQKHTNLCGWPGVKLTTLIRSTTRS
;
A
#
# COMPACT_ATOMS: atom_id res chain seq x y z
N MET A 1 -10.93 6.42 20.90
CA MET A 1 -12.11 5.56 20.61
C MET A 1 -12.49 5.49 19.12
N SER A 2 -12.34 6.56 18.31
CA SER A 2 -12.80 6.54 16.90
C SER A 2 -12.00 5.68 15.91
N HIS A 3 -10.72 5.34 16.18
CA HIS A 3 -9.97 4.41 15.29
C HIS A 3 -10.47 2.97 15.36
N SER A 4 -10.90 2.51 16.54
CA SER A 4 -11.46 1.17 16.72
C SER A 4 -12.78 1.00 15.98
N TYR A 5 -13.61 2.05 15.94
CA TYR A 5 -14.88 2.06 15.19
C TYR A 5 -14.68 1.74 13.70
N TYR A 6 -13.83 2.49 13.00
CA TYR A 6 -13.58 2.25 11.57
C TYR A 6 -12.86 0.93 11.32
N GLY A 7 -12.03 0.47 12.27
CA GLY A 7 -11.46 -0.89 12.24
C GLY A 7 -12.53 -1.97 12.33
N LYS A 8 -13.52 -1.81 13.22
CA LYS A 8 -14.66 -2.72 13.35
C LYS A 8 -15.54 -2.69 12.10
N GLN A 9 -15.85 -1.50 11.58
CA GLN A 9 -16.60 -1.38 10.31
C GLN A 9 -15.90 -2.09 9.16
N TRP A 10 -14.58 -1.98 9.06
CA TRP A 10 -13.81 -2.73 8.06
C TRP A 10 -13.90 -4.24 8.28
N GLN A 11 -13.74 -4.72 9.51
CA GLN A 11 -13.87 -6.15 9.83
C GLN A 11 -15.26 -6.69 9.48
N GLU A 12 -16.32 -5.96 9.80
CA GLU A 12 -17.69 -6.31 9.45
C GLU A 12 -17.89 -6.36 7.93
N ALA A 13 -17.37 -5.37 7.20
CA ALA A 13 -17.43 -5.34 5.75
C ALA A 13 -16.66 -6.49 5.11
N GLN A 14 -15.49 -6.84 5.66
CA GLN A 14 -14.69 -7.96 5.21
C GLN A 14 -15.40 -9.29 5.43
N SER A 15 -16.01 -9.50 6.60
CA SER A 15 -16.80 -10.70 6.89
C SER A 15 -17.96 -10.83 5.90
N ALA A 16 -18.74 -9.75 5.74
CA ALA A 16 -19.86 -9.75 4.80
C ALA A 16 -19.41 -10.01 3.35
N LEU A 17 -18.24 -9.48 2.95
CA LEU A 17 -17.67 -9.76 1.63
C LEU A 17 -17.26 -11.23 1.46
N VAL A 18 -16.66 -11.83 2.49
CA VAL A 18 -16.31 -13.26 2.47
C VAL A 18 -17.58 -14.12 2.36
N ASP A 19 -18.62 -13.79 3.12
CA ASP A 19 -19.90 -14.51 3.09
C ASP A 19 -20.54 -14.41 1.69
N MET A 20 -20.52 -13.22 1.07
CA MET A 20 -21.01 -13.02 -0.30
C MET A 20 -20.20 -13.81 -1.33
N LEU A 21 -18.87 -13.82 -1.21
CA LEU A 21 -18.00 -14.56 -2.13
C LEU A 21 -18.19 -16.08 -2.01
N GLN A 22 -18.40 -16.60 -0.81
CA GLN A 22 -18.73 -18.02 -0.61
C GLN A 22 -20.08 -18.38 -1.24
N TYR A 23 -21.04 -17.45 -1.17
CA TYR A 23 -22.35 -17.63 -1.78
C TYR A 23 -22.30 -17.60 -3.31
N GLU A 24 -21.51 -16.70 -3.91
CA GLU A 24 -21.36 -16.59 -5.37
C GLU A 24 -20.49 -17.70 -5.97
N ASN A 25 -19.46 -18.14 -5.25
CA ASN A 25 -18.54 -19.19 -5.67
C ASN A 25 -18.62 -20.44 -4.77
N PRO A 26 -19.77 -21.14 -4.76
CA PRO A 26 -19.88 -22.39 -4.04
C PRO A 26 -18.99 -23.47 -4.68
N PRO A 27 -18.53 -24.48 -3.92
CA PRO A 27 -17.66 -25.55 -4.43
C PRO A 27 -18.26 -26.34 -5.60
N GLN A 28 -19.60 -26.37 -5.69
CA GLN A 28 -20.34 -26.93 -6.81
C GLN A 28 -21.18 -25.83 -7.43
N PRO A 29 -21.05 -25.55 -8.74
CA PRO A 29 -21.80 -24.48 -9.39
C PRO A 29 -23.31 -24.78 -9.30
N PRO A 30 -24.13 -23.80 -8.87
CA PRO A 30 -25.57 -23.98 -8.80
C PRO A 30 -26.15 -24.17 -10.20
N LYS A 31 -27.28 -24.86 -10.28
CA LYS A 31 -28.02 -24.96 -11.54
C LYS A 31 -28.55 -23.56 -11.91
N PRO A 32 -28.55 -23.18 -13.19
CA PRO A 32 -29.14 -21.91 -13.62
C PRO A 32 -30.59 -21.80 -13.16
N GLU A 33 -30.92 -20.69 -12.51
CA GLU A 33 -32.29 -20.40 -12.10
C GLU A 33 -33.16 -20.21 -13.34
N ARG A 34 -34.26 -20.97 -13.43
CA ARG A 34 -35.14 -20.95 -14.62
C ARG A 34 -36.24 -19.91 -14.50
N ASP A 35 -36.64 -19.60 -13.27
CA ASP A 35 -37.61 -18.56 -13.02
C ASP A 35 -36.94 -17.19 -13.07
N ARG A 36 -37.42 -16.35 -13.98
CA ARG A 36 -36.92 -14.99 -14.18
C ARG A 36 -37.13 -14.14 -12.92
N LEU A 37 -38.24 -14.32 -12.20
CA LEU A 37 -38.53 -13.54 -11.01
C LEU A 37 -37.60 -13.94 -9.85
N ALA A 38 -37.41 -15.24 -9.62
CA ALA A 38 -36.46 -15.74 -8.63
C ALA A 38 -35.02 -15.31 -8.96
N ALA A 39 -34.61 -15.38 -10.23
CA ALA A 39 -33.29 -14.92 -10.67
C ALA A 39 -33.11 -13.41 -10.42
N PHE A 40 -34.14 -12.61 -10.69
CA PHE A 40 -34.11 -11.17 -10.41
C PHE A 40 -33.99 -10.87 -8.92
N GLN A 41 -34.84 -11.48 -8.08
CA GLN A 41 -34.80 -11.29 -6.63
C GLN A 41 -33.44 -11.67 -6.04
N LEU A 42 -32.84 -12.73 -6.55
CA LEU A 42 -31.49 -13.15 -6.19
C LEU A 42 -30.46 -12.06 -6.51
N LEU A 43 -30.42 -11.58 -7.76
CA LEU A 43 -29.51 -10.52 -8.19
C LEU A 43 -29.72 -9.22 -7.42
N ALA A 44 -30.98 -8.81 -7.23
CA ALA A 44 -31.35 -7.62 -6.48
C ALA A 44 -30.89 -7.71 -5.02
N THR A 45 -31.04 -8.87 -4.38
CA THR A 45 -30.55 -9.11 -3.02
C THR A 45 -29.03 -9.01 -2.95
N MET A 46 -28.31 -9.59 -3.90
CA MET A 46 -26.83 -9.48 -3.94
C MET A 46 -26.39 -8.03 -4.17
N TYR A 47 -27.03 -7.34 -5.11
CA TYR A 47 -26.75 -5.94 -5.43
C TYR A 47 -26.88 -5.04 -4.19
N VAL A 48 -27.98 -5.15 -3.45
CA VAL A 48 -28.22 -4.39 -2.21
C VAL A 48 -27.16 -4.72 -1.15
N LYS A 49 -26.82 -6.00 -0.95
CA LYS A 49 -25.78 -6.41 0.02
C LYS A 49 -24.40 -5.86 -0.35
N TYR A 50 -24.03 -5.87 -1.62
CA TYR A 50 -22.76 -5.28 -2.06
C TYR A 50 -22.74 -3.75 -1.89
N ILE A 51 -23.86 -3.04 -2.07
CA ILE A 51 -23.94 -1.61 -1.75
C ILE A 51 -23.68 -1.35 -0.26
N GLN A 52 -24.23 -2.18 0.63
CA GLN A 52 -23.98 -2.04 2.07
C GLN A 52 -22.50 -2.27 2.41
N ILE A 53 -21.87 -3.29 1.82
CA ILE A 53 -20.43 -3.55 1.95
C ILE A 53 -19.63 -2.35 1.46
N PHE A 54 -19.96 -1.84 0.26
CA PHE A 54 -19.31 -0.67 -0.33
C PHE A 54 -19.38 0.56 0.58
N ARG A 55 -20.57 0.88 1.13
CA ARG A 55 -20.75 2.01 2.05
C ARG A 55 -19.86 1.89 3.29
N LYS A 56 -19.78 0.70 3.90
CA LYS A 56 -18.90 0.45 5.06
C LYS A 56 -17.42 0.58 4.68
N LEU A 57 -17.01 0.02 3.54
CA LEU A 57 -15.64 0.12 3.05
C LEU A 57 -15.25 1.56 2.70
N GLU A 58 -16.17 2.36 2.14
CA GLU A 58 -15.90 3.76 1.76
C GLU A 58 -15.66 4.62 3.00
N GLN A 59 -16.54 4.47 4.01
CA GLN A 59 -16.36 5.14 5.30
C GLN A 59 -15.06 4.73 5.99
N ALA A 60 -14.76 3.43 6.00
CA ALA A 60 -13.53 2.90 6.57
C ALA A 60 -12.31 3.45 5.82
N TYR A 61 -12.34 3.48 4.49
CA TYR A 61 -11.27 4.04 3.67
C TYR A 61 -11.06 5.53 3.94
N ASP A 62 -12.13 6.33 3.97
CA ASP A 62 -12.01 7.78 4.20
C ASP A 62 -11.45 8.10 5.59
N GLN A 63 -11.68 7.25 6.60
CA GLN A 63 -11.39 7.60 8.00
C GLN A 63 -10.24 6.82 8.66
N ILE A 64 -9.80 5.69 8.08
CA ILE A 64 -8.60 4.98 8.52
C ILE A 64 -7.36 5.77 8.11
N VAL A 65 -6.48 6.03 9.08
CA VAL A 65 -5.25 6.82 8.88
C VAL A 65 -4.02 5.98 8.55
N HIS A 66 -4.13 4.64 8.61
CA HIS A 66 -2.99 3.76 8.45
C HIS A 66 -2.69 3.51 6.96
N PRO A 67 -1.50 3.87 6.44
CA PRO A 67 -1.21 3.92 5.01
C PRO A 67 -1.26 2.55 4.30
N GLN A 68 -0.73 1.50 4.93
CA GLN A 68 -0.79 0.14 4.36
C GLN A 68 -2.23 -0.42 4.29
N LYS A 69 -3.00 -0.32 5.39
CA LYS A 69 -4.41 -0.75 5.44
C LYS A 69 -5.26 -0.03 4.39
N ARG A 70 -5.06 1.27 4.20
CA ARG A 70 -5.74 2.05 3.16
C ARG A 70 -5.49 1.49 1.77
N ARG A 71 -4.25 1.14 1.42
CA ARG A 71 -3.95 0.54 0.10
C ARG A 71 -4.73 -0.74 -0.14
N VAL A 72 -4.80 -1.64 0.85
CA VAL A 72 -5.59 -2.88 0.74
C VAL A 72 -7.08 -2.55 0.59
N LEU A 73 -7.61 -1.66 1.43
CA LEU A 73 -8.99 -1.18 1.34
C LEU A 73 -9.32 -0.55 -0.02
N ARG A 74 -8.36 0.16 -0.64
CA ARG A 74 -8.53 0.75 -1.98
C ARG A 74 -8.85 -0.32 -3.01
N HIS A 75 -8.07 -1.40 -3.01
CA HIS A 75 -8.26 -2.53 -3.93
C HIS A 75 -9.59 -3.23 -3.68
N CYS A 76 -9.95 -3.47 -2.41
CA CYS A 76 -11.25 -4.05 -2.08
C CYS A 76 -12.42 -3.17 -2.54
N LEU A 77 -12.31 -1.85 -2.34
CA LEU A 77 -13.32 -0.89 -2.81
C LEU A 77 -13.49 -0.93 -4.34
N ASP A 78 -12.39 -0.93 -5.09
CA ASP A 78 -12.44 -1.02 -6.55
C ASP A 78 -13.09 -2.32 -7.03
N GLY A 79 -12.74 -3.45 -6.40
CA GLY A 79 -13.36 -4.74 -6.70
C GLY A 79 -14.86 -4.76 -6.42
N VAL A 80 -15.28 -4.26 -5.25
CA VAL A 80 -16.71 -4.19 -4.88
C VAL A 80 -17.48 -3.25 -5.81
N MET A 81 -16.92 -2.10 -6.18
CA MET A 81 -17.55 -1.21 -7.18
C MET A 81 -17.73 -1.92 -8.53
N GLY A 82 -16.72 -2.64 -8.99
CA GLY A 82 -16.81 -3.45 -10.21
C GLY A 82 -17.95 -4.46 -10.12
N ARG A 83 -18.03 -5.20 -9.01
CA ARG A 83 -19.08 -6.21 -8.79
C ARG A 83 -20.49 -5.60 -8.74
N ILE A 84 -20.66 -4.43 -8.14
CA ILE A 84 -21.94 -3.70 -8.14
C ILE A 84 -22.38 -3.37 -9.58
N LEU A 85 -21.44 -2.94 -10.43
CA LEU A 85 -21.72 -2.62 -11.83
C LEU A 85 -22.06 -3.87 -12.65
N GLU A 86 -21.34 -4.97 -12.42
CA GLU A 86 -21.63 -6.28 -13.04
C GLU A 86 -23.04 -6.76 -12.70
N LEU A 87 -23.39 -6.79 -11.40
CA LEU A 87 -24.73 -7.19 -10.95
C LEU A 87 -25.82 -6.29 -11.52
N LYS A 88 -25.58 -4.97 -11.55
CA LYS A 88 -26.52 -4.03 -12.17
C LYS A 88 -26.69 -4.32 -13.65
N HIS A 89 -25.61 -4.61 -14.37
CA HIS A 89 -25.65 -4.95 -15.79
C HIS A 89 -26.41 -6.26 -16.04
N GLU A 90 -26.18 -7.29 -15.22
CA GLU A 90 -26.93 -8.55 -15.28
C GLU A 90 -28.42 -8.34 -15.05
N MET A 91 -28.82 -7.53 -14.06
CA MET A 91 -30.23 -7.19 -13.83
C MET A 91 -30.86 -6.47 -15.03
N ILE A 92 -30.14 -5.48 -15.60
CA ILE A 92 -30.61 -4.76 -16.80
C ILE A 92 -30.83 -5.74 -17.95
N ASN A 93 -29.90 -6.67 -18.17
CA ASN A 93 -30.05 -7.68 -19.23
C ASN A 93 -31.20 -8.65 -18.94
N LEU A 94 -31.49 -8.93 -17.67
CA LEU A 94 -32.59 -9.80 -17.27
C LEU A 94 -33.95 -9.14 -17.47
N GLU A 95 -34.12 -7.86 -17.11
CA GLU A 95 -35.41 -7.14 -17.17
C GLU A 95 -35.60 -6.28 -18.43
N PHE A 96 -34.52 -5.96 -19.15
CA PHE A 96 -34.46 -4.96 -20.23
C PHE A 96 -34.89 -3.55 -19.77
N SER A 97 -34.59 -3.20 -18.52
CA SER A 97 -34.86 -1.90 -17.92
C SER A 97 -33.65 -1.40 -17.15
N GLU A 98 -33.37 -0.10 -17.19
CA GLU A 98 -32.35 0.51 -16.33
C GLU A 98 -32.88 0.76 -14.91
N TYR A 99 -34.18 1.00 -14.80
CA TYR A 99 -34.89 1.33 -13.57
C TYR A 99 -35.43 0.07 -12.92
N HIS A 100 -35.09 -0.12 -11.66
CA HIS A 100 -35.42 -1.30 -10.88
C HIS A 100 -35.93 -0.87 -9.51
N TYR A 101 -36.98 -1.53 -9.04
CA TYR A 101 -37.59 -1.27 -7.73
C TYR A 101 -37.10 -2.33 -6.74
N PHE A 102 -36.66 -1.89 -5.57
CA PHE A 102 -36.05 -2.74 -4.55
C PHE A 102 -36.91 -2.87 -3.30
N ASP A 103 -38.16 -2.39 -3.31
CA ASP A 103 -39.02 -2.27 -2.12
C ASP A 103 -39.16 -3.58 -1.34
N ASP A 104 -39.38 -4.69 -2.03
CA ASP A 104 -39.49 -6.03 -1.40
C ASP A 104 -38.17 -6.44 -0.73
N VAL A 105 -37.05 -6.29 -1.43
CA VAL A 105 -35.70 -6.62 -0.92
C VAL A 105 -35.33 -5.72 0.26
N LEU A 106 -35.65 -4.43 0.18
CA LEU A 106 -35.40 -3.48 1.26
C LEU A 106 -36.25 -3.80 2.49
N SER A 107 -37.53 -4.15 2.29
CA SER A 107 -38.43 -4.58 3.36
C SER A 107 -37.89 -5.82 4.07
N ASP A 108 -37.49 -6.85 3.32
CA ASP A 108 -36.94 -8.10 3.86
C ASP A 108 -35.65 -7.88 4.66
N LEU A 109 -34.78 -7.00 4.16
CA LEU A 109 -33.52 -6.65 4.82
C LEU A 109 -33.67 -5.57 5.90
N LYS A 110 -34.89 -5.04 6.13
CA LYS A 110 -35.20 -3.95 7.07
C LYS A 110 -34.37 -2.69 6.82
N LEU A 111 -34.23 -2.34 5.54
CA LEU A 111 -33.46 -1.19 5.08
C LEU A 111 -34.36 -0.08 4.58
N THR A 112 -33.82 1.14 4.64
CA THR A 112 -34.45 2.32 4.05
C THR A 112 -33.78 2.68 2.73
N PRO A 113 -34.43 3.45 1.85
CA PRO A 113 -33.80 3.93 0.61
C PRO A 113 -32.46 4.67 0.82
N ASN A 114 -32.29 5.35 1.96
CA ASN A 114 -31.05 6.04 2.31
C ASN A 114 -29.88 5.06 2.56
N ASP A 115 -30.16 3.80 2.90
CA ASP A 115 -29.16 2.77 3.15
C ASP A 115 -28.59 2.16 1.87
N VAL A 116 -29.30 2.32 0.74
CA VAL A 116 -28.88 1.85 -0.59
C VAL A 116 -28.46 2.97 -1.54
N GLU A 117 -28.43 4.21 -1.07
CA GLU A 117 -27.82 5.31 -1.81
C GLU A 117 -26.31 5.02 -1.99
N ILE A 118 -25.79 5.12 -3.21
CA ILE A 118 -24.38 4.84 -3.48
C ILE A 118 -23.57 6.12 -3.26
N PRO A 119 -22.73 6.21 -2.20
CA PRO A 119 -21.90 7.39 -1.98
C PRO A 119 -20.83 7.50 -3.06
N ILE A 120 -20.51 8.73 -3.47
CA ILE A 120 -19.36 8.99 -4.34
C ILE A 120 -18.10 8.86 -3.47
N PRO A 121 -17.17 7.93 -3.78
CA PRO A 121 -15.98 7.76 -2.96
C PRO A 121 -15.16 9.04 -2.85
N LYS A 122 -14.88 9.47 -1.61
CA LYS A 122 -14.23 10.76 -1.36
C LYS A 122 -12.80 10.83 -1.92
N TYR A 123 -12.14 9.70 -2.10
CA TYR A 123 -10.78 9.65 -2.65
C TYR A 123 -10.72 10.08 -4.12
N PHE A 124 -11.82 9.98 -4.88
CA PHE A 124 -11.88 10.52 -6.23
C PHE A 124 -11.66 12.03 -6.27
N VAL A 125 -11.99 12.75 -5.20
CA VAL A 125 -11.74 14.19 -5.11
C VAL A 125 -10.44 14.42 -4.35
N ASN A 126 -10.31 13.84 -3.17
CA ASN A 126 -9.24 14.16 -2.22
C ASN A 126 -7.85 13.77 -2.73
N GLU A 127 -7.69 12.58 -3.30
CA GLU A 127 -6.38 12.09 -3.74
C GLU A 127 -5.98 12.68 -5.09
N ARG A 128 -6.97 12.93 -5.96
CA ARG A 128 -6.75 13.64 -7.23
C ARG A 128 -6.61 15.15 -7.04
N ALA A 129 -6.86 15.70 -5.85
CA ALA A 129 -6.86 17.14 -5.63
C ALA A 129 -5.52 17.81 -6.01
N LYS A 130 -4.38 17.15 -5.74
CA LYS A 130 -3.06 17.65 -6.13
C LYS A 130 -2.93 17.75 -7.65
N HIS A 131 -3.24 16.67 -8.35
CA HIS A 131 -3.21 16.61 -9.81
C HIS A 131 -4.24 17.54 -10.46
N LEU A 132 -5.43 17.71 -9.87
CA LEU A 132 -6.44 18.67 -10.32
C LEU A 132 -5.94 20.11 -10.18
N LYS A 133 -5.29 20.46 -9.07
CA LYS A 133 -4.65 21.77 -8.88
C LYS A 133 -3.50 22.01 -9.86
N GLU A 134 -2.69 20.99 -10.13
CA GLU A 134 -1.62 21.06 -11.13
C GLU A 134 -2.18 21.30 -12.54
N ARG A 135 -3.25 20.57 -12.91
CA ARG A 135 -3.97 20.77 -14.17
C ARG A 135 -4.62 22.14 -14.25
N GLU A 136 -5.24 22.61 -13.18
CA GLU A 136 -5.82 23.95 -13.11
C GLU A 136 -4.75 25.03 -13.31
N LYS A 137 -3.58 24.88 -12.68
CA LYS A 137 -2.44 25.78 -12.88
C LYS A 137 -1.93 25.74 -14.32
N LEU A 138 -1.80 24.56 -14.91
CA LEU A 138 -1.41 24.40 -16.31
C LEU A 138 -2.42 25.06 -17.27
N LEU A 139 -3.71 24.81 -17.07
CA LEU A 139 -4.79 25.44 -17.84
C LEU A 139 -4.76 26.95 -17.67
N GLY A 140 -4.57 27.47 -16.46
CA GLY A 140 -4.41 28.89 -16.20
C GLY A 140 -3.23 29.50 -16.96
N GLN A 141 -2.11 28.78 -17.05
CA GLN A 141 -0.95 29.22 -17.85
C GLN A 141 -1.24 29.19 -19.36
N ILE A 142 -1.92 28.17 -19.86
CA ILE A 142 -2.31 28.07 -21.28
C ILE A 142 -3.29 29.18 -21.62
N LEU A 143 -4.32 29.39 -20.81
CA LEU A 143 -5.30 30.46 -21.00
C LEU A 143 -4.65 31.84 -20.91
N ALA A 144 -3.70 32.06 -20.00
CA ALA A 144 -2.96 33.32 -19.93
C ALA A 144 -2.09 33.59 -21.18
N LYS A 145 -1.60 32.53 -21.84
CA LYS A 145 -0.83 32.62 -23.10
C LYS A 145 -1.73 32.75 -24.34
N MET A 146 -2.91 32.14 -24.33
CA MET A 146 -3.87 32.15 -25.43
C MET A 146 -4.85 33.32 -25.37
N ALA A 147 -5.05 33.94 -24.20
CA ALA A 147 -5.91 35.10 -24.07
C ALA A 147 -5.32 36.26 -24.88
N PRO A 148 -6.09 36.87 -25.82
CA PRO A 148 -5.69 38.11 -26.45
C PRO A 148 -5.42 39.16 -25.37
N GLN A 149 -4.27 39.82 -25.41
CA GLN A 149 -3.85 40.83 -24.42
C GLN A 149 -4.72 42.11 -24.39
N GLY A 150 -5.95 42.08 -24.92
CA GLY A 150 -6.85 43.23 -25.01
C GLY A 150 -8.29 42.98 -24.53
N GLN A 151 -8.67 41.76 -24.17
CA GLN A 151 -9.96 41.51 -23.54
C GLN A 151 -9.73 41.20 -22.08
N GLY A 152 -9.56 42.27 -21.29
CA GLY A 152 -9.79 42.17 -19.85
C GLY A 152 -11.11 41.44 -19.67
N ARG A 153 -11.15 40.45 -18.76
CA ARG A 153 -12.40 39.91 -18.25
C ARG A 153 -13.26 41.12 -17.93
N GLU A 154 -14.25 41.41 -18.76
CA GLU A 154 -15.41 42.14 -18.32
C GLU A 154 -15.95 41.24 -17.22
N LYS A 155 -15.54 41.53 -15.98
CA LYS A 155 -16.33 41.12 -14.84
C LYS A 155 -17.70 41.63 -15.24
N LEU A 156 -18.61 40.71 -15.54
CA LEU A 156 -20.04 40.98 -15.45
C LEU A 156 -20.28 41.22 -13.97
N ASP A 157 -19.78 42.36 -13.50
CA ASP A 157 -20.18 42.96 -12.25
C ASP A 157 -21.65 43.23 -12.52
N ASN A 158 -22.49 42.34 -11.97
CA ASN A 158 -23.92 42.56 -11.88
C ASN A 158 -24.14 43.77 -10.95
N TYR A 159 -23.78 44.96 -11.42
CA TYR A 159 -24.14 46.20 -10.77
C TYR A 159 -25.65 46.30 -10.87
N MET A 160 -26.28 46.41 -9.71
CA MET A 160 -27.69 46.75 -9.63
C MET A 160 -27.91 48.02 -10.44
N THR A 161 -28.76 47.97 -11.46
CA THR A 161 -29.03 49.14 -12.28
C THR A 161 -29.67 50.23 -11.40
N LEU A 162 -29.50 51.50 -11.77
CA LEU A 162 -30.11 52.62 -11.03
C LEU A 162 -31.62 52.39 -10.82
N GLU A 163 -32.31 51.87 -11.83
CA GLU A 163 -33.74 51.55 -11.76
C GLU A 163 -34.05 50.44 -10.75
N GLN A 164 -33.24 49.37 -10.72
CA GLN A 164 -33.38 48.31 -9.71
C GLN A 164 -33.15 48.87 -8.31
N ALA A 165 -32.12 49.70 -8.12
CA ALA A 165 -31.83 50.34 -6.83
C ALA A 165 -32.98 51.25 -6.38
N VAL A 166 -33.50 52.10 -7.27
CA VAL A 166 -34.66 52.96 -6.99
C VAL A 166 -35.89 52.15 -6.64
N LYS A 167 -36.16 51.06 -7.37
CA LYS A 167 -37.31 50.18 -7.10
C LYS A 167 -37.20 49.50 -5.73
N VAL A 168 -36.02 49.01 -5.36
CA VAL A 168 -35.78 48.44 -4.03
C VAL A 168 -36.02 49.49 -2.94
N ILE A 169 -35.50 50.70 -3.10
CA ILE A 169 -35.69 51.79 -2.13
C ILE A 169 -37.18 52.15 -1.99
N GLN A 170 -37.91 52.29 -3.09
CA GLN A 170 -39.34 52.62 -3.08
C GLN A 170 -40.19 51.52 -2.44
N ILE A 171 -39.89 50.24 -2.67
CA ILE A 171 -40.57 49.11 -2.02
C ILE A 171 -40.35 49.16 -0.51
N HIS A 172 -39.11 49.38 -0.08
CA HIS A 172 -38.77 49.46 1.34
C HIS A 172 -39.39 50.67 2.02
N GLU A 173 -39.41 51.83 1.37
CA GLU A 173 -40.05 53.03 1.91
C GLU A 173 -41.58 52.86 1.99
N ARG A 174 -42.21 52.27 0.98
CA ARG A 174 -43.65 51.93 1.03
C ARG A 174 -43.95 50.96 2.18
N ALA A 175 -43.11 49.94 2.37
CA ALA A 175 -43.24 49.00 3.48
C ALA A 175 -43.04 49.67 4.85
N ARG A 176 -42.06 50.59 4.97
CA ARG A 176 -41.83 51.37 6.19
C ARG A 176 -43.04 52.24 6.52
N GLN A 177 -43.57 52.97 5.55
CA GLN A 177 -44.77 53.79 5.73
C GLN A 177 -45.99 52.93 6.07
N GLY A 178 -46.15 51.76 5.43
CA GLY A 178 -47.20 50.81 5.77
C GLY A 178 -47.13 50.35 7.23
N ARG A 179 -45.93 49.99 7.72
CA ARG A 179 -45.71 49.64 9.13
C ARG A 179 -46.02 50.81 10.07
N LEU A 180 -45.59 52.03 9.72
CA LEU A 180 -45.82 53.21 10.54
C LEU A 180 -47.32 53.54 10.64
N ARG A 181 -48.04 53.54 9.50
CA ARG A 181 -49.50 53.74 9.47
C ARG A 181 -50.24 52.65 10.23
N ALA A 182 -49.85 51.38 10.07
CA ALA A 182 -50.47 50.27 10.80
C ALA A 182 -50.26 50.40 12.32
N LYS A 183 -49.07 50.82 12.76
CA LYS A 183 -48.80 51.11 14.18
C LYS A 183 -49.69 52.25 14.68
N PHE A 184 -49.74 53.36 13.95
CA PHE A 184 -50.56 54.52 14.31
C PHE A 184 -52.06 54.20 14.38
N MET A 185 -52.59 53.49 13.37
CA MET A 185 -53.98 53.03 13.36
C MET A 185 -54.31 52.06 14.49
N ARG A 186 -53.34 51.20 14.88
CA ARG A 186 -53.49 50.31 16.02
C ARG A 186 -53.55 51.10 17.33
N GLU A 187 -52.72 52.12 17.48
CA GLU A 187 -52.71 53.00 18.66
C GLU A 187 -54.02 53.79 18.77
N ILE A 188 -54.51 54.38 17.66
CA ILE A 188 -55.82 55.05 17.61
C ILE A 188 -56.93 54.09 18.03
N ARG A 189 -56.99 52.89 17.44
CA ARG A 189 -58.02 51.90 17.79
C ARG A 189 -57.95 51.48 19.26
N GLN A 190 -56.74 51.28 19.79
CA GLN A 190 -56.57 50.95 21.22
C GLN A 190 -57.00 52.11 22.12
N GLN A 191 -56.77 53.35 21.70
CA GLN A 191 -57.19 54.54 22.44
C GLN A 191 -58.72 54.70 22.40
N GLU A 192 -59.35 54.55 21.23
CA GLU A 192 -60.80 54.54 21.08
C GLU A 192 -61.45 53.41 21.89
N GLU A 193 -60.87 52.21 21.91
CA GLU A 193 -61.34 51.11 22.75
C GLU A 193 -61.24 51.45 24.24
N ARG A 194 -60.11 52.05 24.68
CA ARG A 194 -59.95 52.51 26.07
C ARG A 194 -60.95 53.59 26.43
N GLU A 195 -61.19 54.56 25.55
CA GLU A 195 -62.15 55.65 25.77
C GLU A 195 -63.59 55.11 25.81
N LYS A 196 -63.96 54.20 24.91
CA LYS A 196 -65.27 53.50 24.96
C LYS A 196 -65.43 52.69 26.25
N LEU A 197 -64.41 51.95 26.66
CA LEU A 197 -64.40 51.18 27.91
C LEU A 197 -64.51 52.12 29.13
N ALA A 198 -63.80 53.24 29.13
CA ALA A 198 -63.87 54.24 30.20
C ALA A 198 -65.23 54.95 30.24
N LEU A 199 -65.90 55.15 29.10
CA LEU A 199 -67.23 55.72 29.02
C LEU A 199 -68.31 54.71 29.49
N MET A 200 -68.16 53.42 29.16
CA MET A 200 -69.12 52.38 29.57
C MET A 200 -68.96 51.93 31.03
N HIS A 201 -67.74 51.91 31.57
CA HIS A 201 -67.45 51.35 32.89
C HIS A 201 -66.87 52.36 33.90
N GLY A 202 -66.67 53.63 33.51
CA GLY A 202 -65.95 54.63 34.31
C GLY A 202 -64.43 54.45 34.26
N ALA A 203 -63.67 55.40 34.82
CA ALA A 203 -62.22 55.25 34.98
C ALA A 203 -61.93 53.99 35.82
N PRO A 204 -60.92 53.15 35.47
CA PRO A 204 -60.62 51.96 36.24
C PRO A 204 -60.16 52.35 37.65
N THR A 205 -61.06 52.32 38.62
CA THR A 205 -60.76 52.49 40.05
C THR A 205 -60.32 51.17 40.66
N ILE A 206 -59.54 50.37 39.93
CA ILE A 206 -58.92 49.20 40.53
C ILE A 206 -57.86 49.73 41.48
N ASP A 207 -58.11 49.53 42.78
CA ASP A 207 -57.15 49.76 43.85
C ASP A 207 -55.75 49.24 43.44
N PRO A 208 -54.69 50.07 43.50
CA PRO A 208 -53.35 49.68 43.09
C PRO A 208 -52.86 48.38 43.72
N GLU A 209 -53.22 48.08 44.97
CA GLU A 209 -52.87 46.81 45.61
C GLU A 209 -53.59 45.62 44.97
N LEU A 210 -54.88 45.76 44.68
CA LEU A 210 -55.66 44.73 43.99
C LEU A 210 -55.17 44.49 42.55
N ALA A 211 -54.77 45.55 41.84
CA ALA A 211 -54.15 45.46 40.52
C ALA A 211 -52.80 44.72 40.60
N ALA A 212 -51.94 45.09 41.56
CA ALA A 212 -50.66 44.44 41.79
C ALA A 212 -50.84 42.95 42.12
N MET A 213 -51.80 42.59 42.97
CA MET A 213 -52.11 41.19 43.29
C MET A 213 -52.52 40.39 42.04
N LYS A 214 -53.37 40.95 41.17
CA LYS A 214 -53.78 40.28 39.92
C LYS A 214 -52.58 40.07 38.99
N ILE A 215 -51.73 41.07 38.82
CA ILE A 215 -50.52 40.99 37.98
C ILE A 215 -49.56 39.94 38.55
N GLN A 216 -49.28 39.99 39.85
CA GLN A 216 -48.38 39.06 40.52
C GLN A 216 -48.91 37.62 40.44
N LYS A 217 -50.21 37.39 40.62
CA LYS A 217 -50.84 36.07 40.49
C LYS A 217 -50.63 35.49 39.10
N ILE A 218 -50.89 36.28 38.06
CA ILE A 218 -50.71 35.86 36.66
C ILE A 218 -49.24 35.57 36.38
N TRP A 219 -48.34 36.45 36.80
CA TRP A 219 -46.90 36.30 36.61
C TRP A 219 -46.34 35.07 37.34
N LYS A 220 -46.66 34.89 38.62
CA LYS A 220 -46.25 33.71 39.41
C LYS A 220 -46.75 32.42 38.76
N GLY A 221 -48.00 32.41 38.30
CA GLY A 221 -48.56 31.26 37.56
C GLY A 221 -47.83 30.98 36.24
N PHE A 222 -47.53 32.02 35.46
CA PHE A 222 -46.76 31.89 34.22
C PHE A 222 -45.33 31.38 34.49
N ALA A 223 -44.63 31.98 35.45
CA ALA A 223 -43.28 31.61 35.85
C ALA A 223 -43.21 30.16 36.33
N GLN A 224 -44.16 29.74 37.19
CA GLN A 224 -44.23 28.36 37.67
C GLN A 224 -44.52 27.38 36.54
N ARG A 225 -45.49 27.66 35.65
CA ARG A 225 -45.77 26.79 34.50
C ARG A 225 -44.56 26.67 33.57
N LYS A 226 -43.83 27.76 33.34
CA LYS A 226 -42.60 27.76 32.53
C LYS A 226 -41.50 26.91 33.20
N LYS A 227 -41.34 27.04 34.53
CA LYS A 227 -40.40 26.25 35.33
C LYS A 227 -40.74 24.76 35.29
N THR A 228 -41.98 24.40 35.61
CA THR A 228 -42.45 22.99 35.59
C THR A 228 -42.34 22.37 34.19
N ARG A 229 -42.60 23.13 33.12
CA ARG A 229 -42.38 22.64 31.75
C ARG A 229 -40.90 22.33 31.53
N LYS A 230 -40.00 23.25 31.92
CA LYS A 230 -38.56 23.06 31.80
C LYS A 230 -38.06 21.86 32.60
N GLU A 231 -38.49 21.71 33.86
CA GLU A 231 -38.13 20.56 34.71
C GLU A 231 -38.63 19.25 34.11
N ARG A 232 -39.86 19.21 33.58
CA ARG A 232 -40.39 18.05 32.86
C ARG A 232 -39.54 17.73 31.63
N ASP A 233 -39.19 18.74 30.83
CA ASP A 233 -38.37 18.53 29.62
C ASP A 233 -36.96 18.00 30.01
N GLU A 234 -36.36 18.55 31.07
CA GLU A 234 -35.07 18.09 31.62
C GLU A 234 -35.15 16.65 32.15
N GLU A 235 -36.24 16.28 32.82
CA GLU A 235 -36.50 14.92 33.30
C GLU A 235 -36.71 13.93 32.14
N MET A 236 -37.47 14.31 31.11
CA MET A 236 -37.66 13.48 29.91
C MET A 236 -36.33 13.21 29.19
N VAL A 237 -35.43 14.19 29.15
CA VAL A 237 -34.07 14.03 28.62
C VAL A 237 -33.23 13.14 29.54
N PHE A 238 -33.28 13.35 30.85
CA PHE A 238 -32.55 12.55 31.84
C PHE A 238 -32.95 11.06 31.81
N LEU A 239 -34.24 10.77 31.68
CA LEU A 239 -34.77 9.41 31.54
C LEU A 239 -34.51 8.79 30.14
N GLY A 240 -34.00 9.57 29.19
CA GLY A 240 -33.73 9.11 27.82
C GLY A 240 -34.98 8.98 26.94
N MET A 241 -36.12 9.52 27.37
CA MET A 241 -37.36 9.52 26.59
C MET A 241 -37.44 10.67 25.57
N ALA A 242 -36.60 11.69 25.72
CA ALA A 242 -36.45 12.78 24.75
C ALA A 242 -34.96 13.03 24.45
N PRO A 243 -34.61 13.39 23.19
CA PRO A 243 -33.23 13.76 22.88
C PRO A 243 -32.87 15.10 23.53
N PRO A 244 -31.60 15.30 23.93
CA PRO A 244 -31.14 16.57 24.48
C PRO A 244 -31.30 17.69 23.43
N PRO A 245 -31.57 18.94 23.87
CA PRO A 245 -31.69 20.07 22.95
C PRO A 245 -30.38 20.29 22.19
N LEU A 246 -30.51 20.68 20.92
CA LEU A 246 -29.34 21.01 20.12
C LEU A 246 -28.59 22.21 20.73
N PRO A 247 -27.25 22.19 20.71
CA PRO A 247 -26.44 23.31 21.20
C PRO A 247 -26.82 24.63 20.52
N SER A 248 -26.92 25.71 21.32
CA SER A 248 -27.26 27.04 20.80
C SER A 248 -26.21 27.60 19.83
N ASN A 249 -24.95 27.15 19.94
CA ASN A 249 -23.88 27.55 19.03
C ASN A 249 -23.78 26.52 17.88
N PRO A 250 -23.96 26.94 16.62
CA PRO A 250 -23.90 26.02 15.47
C PRO A 250 -22.54 25.30 15.34
N LYS A 251 -21.47 25.86 15.88
CA LYS A 251 -20.13 25.23 15.88
C LYS A 251 -20.01 24.00 16.78
N ASN A 252 -20.92 23.86 17.75
CA ASN A 252 -20.92 22.77 18.70
C ASN A 252 -21.94 21.68 18.32
N LEU A 253 -22.61 21.82 17.18
CA LEU A 253 -23.51 20.79 16.68
C LEU A 253 -22.73 19.48 16.46
N PRO A 254 -23.31 18.31 16.79
CA PRO A 254 -22.63 17.03 16.58
C PRO A 254 -22.14 16.83 15.14
N GLN A 255 -22.90 17.30 14.15
CA GLN A 255 -22.55 17.25 12.74
C GLN A 255 -21.30 18.09 12.41
N THR A 256 -21.18 19.29 12.98
CA THR A 256 -20.02 20.16 12.72
C THR A 256 -18.77 19.65 13.42
N LEU A 257 -18.91 19.07 14.62
CA LEU A 257 -17.81 18.39 15.32
C LEU A 257 -17.35 17.12 14.58
N ALA A 258 -18.29 16.33 14.04
CA ALA A 258 -17.97 15.17 13.22
C ALA A 258 -17.19 15.57 11.96
N ALA A 259 -17.68 16.56 11.20
CA ALA A 259 -17.00 17.08 10.02
C ALA A 259 -15.58 17.59 10.32
N LYS A 260 -15.41 18.32 11.44
CA LYS A 260 -14.09 18.77 11.88
C LYS A 260 -13.15 17.61 12.22
N THR A 261 -13.68 16.56 12.85
CA THR A 261 -12.91 15.35 13.18
C THR A 261 -12.49 14.59 11.91
N GLU A 262 -13.40 14.46 10.94
CA GLU A 262 -13.09 13.86 9.63
C GLU A 262 -11.97 14.64 8.92
N GLU A 263 -12.04 15.97 8.90
CA GLU A 263 -11.04 16.81 8.26
C GLU A 263 -9.66 16.68 8.93
N GLN A 264 -9.63 16.65 10.27
CA GLN A 264 -8.40 16.42 11.03
C GLN A 264 -7.79 15.06 10.70
N ARG A 265 -8.61 14.01 10.58
CA ARG A 265 -8.14 12.67 10.19
C ARG A 265 -7.54 12.64 8.79
N ARG A 266 -8.11 13.38 7.83
CA ARG A 266 -7.55 13.51 6.47
C ARG A 266 -6.19 14.19 6.49
N LYS A 267 -5.96 15.19 7.36
CA LYS A 267 -4.63 15.79 7.55
C LYS A 267 -3.63 14.79 8.13
N THR A 268 -4.04 14.01 9.12
CA THR A 268 -3.21 12.94 9.69
C THR A 268 -2.86 11.86 8.67
N GLN A 269 -3.77 11.51 7.75
CA GLN A 269 -3.51 10.57 6.66
C GLN A 269 -2.34 11.03 5.78
N GLU A 270 -2.30 12.31 5.43
CA GLU A 270 -1.21 12.85 4.59
C GLU A 270 0.14 12.77 5.31
N VAL A 271 0.16 13.08 6.61
CA VAL A 271 1.38 12.97 7.44
C VAL A 271 1.85 11.51 7.52
N HIS A 272 0.98 10.57 7.87
CA HIS A 272 1.33 9.16 7.96
C HIS A 272 1.78 8.56 6.62
N GLU A 273 1.19 9.02 5.51
CA GLU A 273 1.61 8.59 4.17
C GLU A 273 3.04 9.07 3.86
N GLN A 274 3.40 10.30 4.22
CA GLN A 274 4.77 10.80 4.07
C GLN A 274 5.75 10.01 4.94
N GLU A 275 5.40 9.78 6.22
CA GLU A 275 6.21 8.96 7.14
C GLU A 275 6.40 7.53 6.62
N TYR A 276 5.36 6.94 6.05
CA TYR A 276 5.44 5.60 5.44
C TYR A 276 6.40 5.56 4.24
N GLN A 277 6.33 6.54 3.35
CA GLN A 277 7.25 6.61 2.20
C GLN A 277 8.71 6.79 2.66
N GLN A 278 8.94 7.63 3.66
CA GLN A 278 10.28 7.80 4.24
C GLN A 278 10.76 6.52 4.92
N ALA A 279 9.88 5.84 5.66
CA ALA A 279 10.20 4.56 6.30
C ALA A 279 10.59 3.48 5.29
N LEU A 280 9.95 3.41 4.12
CA LEU A 280 10.33 2.47 3.06
C LEU A 280 11.78 2.70 2.58
N VAL A 281 12.16 3.96 2.34
CA VAL A 281 13.53 4.30 1.93
C VAL A 281 14.51 3.97 3.05
N ASN A 282 14.22 4.41 4.27
CA ASN A 282 15.10 4.21 5.42
C ASN A 282 15.32 2.72 5.72
N ILE A 283 14.25 1.91 5.70
CA ILE A 283 14.34 0.46 5.93
C ILE A 283 15.19 -0.18 4.82
N LYS A 284 14.94 0.16 3.55
CA LYS A 284 15.72 -0.36 2.42
C LYS A 284 17.21 0.00 2.56
N GLU A 285 17.53 1.25 2.90
CA GLU A 285 18.91 1.67 3.12
C GLU A 285 19.56 0.95 4.30
N ASN A 286 18.84 0.73 5.39
CA ASN A 286 19.34 0.03 6.56
C ASN A 286 19.64 -1.44 6.25
N ILE A 287 18.76 -2.13 5.50
CA ILE A 287 19.00 -3.50 5.03
C ILE A 287 20.26 -3.53 4.17
N ILE A 288 20.41 -2.62 3.21
CA ILE A 288 21.59 -2.56 2.34
C ILE A 288 22.88 -2.30 3.14
N LYS A 289 22.84 -1.43 4.16
CA LYS A 289 24.01 -1.08 4.98
C LYS A 289 24.40 -2.22 5.93
N ASN A 290 23.41 -2.88 6.55
CA ASN A 290 23.66 -3.85 7.62
C ASN A 290 23.74 -5.29 7.10
N GLU A 291 22.77 -5.71 6.27
CA GLU A 291 22.68 -7.09 5.75
C GLU A 291 23.35 -7.21 4.38
N GLY A 292 23.50 -6.12 3.63
CA GLY A 292 24.10 -6.12 2.30
C GLY A 292 25.53 -6.69 2.23
N PRO A 293 26.43 -6.43 3.19
CA PRO A 293 27.75 -7.08 3.22
C PRO A 293 27.66 -8.60 3.34
N ASP A 294 26.84 -9.11 4.26
CA ASP A 294 26.66 -10.54 4.51
C ASP A 294 25.99 -11.23 3.32
N MET A 295 24.95 -10.61 2.75
CA MET A 295 24.30 -11.08 1.52
C MET A 295 25.30 -11.16 0.36
N ARG A 296 26.17 -10.15 0.21
CA ARG A 296 27.22 -10.14 -0.82
C ARG A 296 28.22 -11.26 -0.59
N GLU A 297 28.67 -11.47 0.64
CA GLU A 297 29.60 -12.56 0.97
C GLU A 297 28.98 -13.92 0.69
N GLY A 298 27.74 -14.16 1.13
CA GLY A 298 26.99 -15.38 0.85
C GLY A 298 26.81 -15.63 -0.66
N MET A 299 26.48 -14.61 -1.44
CA MET A 299 26.40 -14.71 -2.90
C MET A 299 27.78 -15.04 -3.52
N MET A 300 28.85 -14.43 -3.03
CA MET A 300 30.21 -14.75 -3.49
C MET A 300 30.60 -16.18 -3.15
N ASP A 301 30.22 -16.69 -1.97
CA ASP A 301 30.46 -18.08 -1.57
C ASP A 301 29.70 -19.08 -2.43
N GLN A 302 28.43 -18.81 -2.75
CA GLN A 302 27.66 -19.67 -3.68
C GLN A 302 28.31 -19.73 -5.06
N ILE A 303 28.80 -18.61 -5.58
CA ILE A 303 29.57 -18.59 -6.84
C ILE A 303 30.85 -19.40 -6.69
N ARG A 304 31.65 -19.18 -5.63
CA ARG A 304 32.88 -19.95 -5.38
C ARG A 304 32.60 -21.45 -5.31
N GLN A 305 31.57 -21.85 -4.59
CA GLN A 305 31.15 -23.23 -4.42
C GLN A 305 30.77 -23.85 -5.76
N TRP A 306 29.97 -23.17 -6.57
CA TRP A 306 29.60 -23.61 -7.91
C TRP A 306 30.83 -23.82 -8.81
N PHE A 307 31.78 -22.88 -8.80
CA PHE A 307 33.04 -23.01 -9.54
C PHE A 307 33.85 -24.25 -9.12
N ILE A 308 33.92 -24.53 -7.81
CA ILE A 308 34.62 -25.69 -7.26
C ILE A 308 33.93 -26.99 -7.68
N GLU A 309 32.60 -27.06 -7.56
CA GLU A 309 31.81 -28.25 -7.92
C GLU A 309 31.92 -28.57 -9.41
N CYS A 310 31.83 -27.55 -10.27
CA CYS A 310 32.01 -27.72 -11.71
C CYS A 310 33.44 -28.18 -12.05
N ARG A 311 34.47 -27.63 -11.38
CA ARG A 311 35.86 -28.08 -11.57
C ARG A 311 36.06 -29.52 -11.13
N ASP A 312 35.52 -29.91 -9.98
CA ASP A 312 35.69 -31.25 -9.44
C ASP A 312 34.96 -32.31 -10.29
N ALA A 313 33.88 -31.93 -10.98
CA ALA A 313 33.17 -32.79 -11.92
C ALA A 313 33.79 -32.83 -13.34
N SER A 314 34.21 -31.69 -13.88
CA SER A 314 34.67 -31.52 -15.27
C SER A 314 36.20 -31.62 -15.43
N GLY A 315 36.95 -31.34 -14.37
CA GLY A 315 38.42 -31.22 -14.37
C GLY A 315 38.94 -29.88 -14.89
N LYS A 316 38.06 -28.97 -15.32
CA LYS A 316 38.36 -27.59 -15.73
C LYS A 316 37.39 -26.62 -15.07
N PHE A 317 37.84 -25.40 -14.79
CA PHE A 317 36.95 -24.36 -14.30
C PHE A 317 35.91 -23.99 -15.37
N PRO A 318 34.63 -23.84 -15.00
CA PRO A 318 33.59 -23.37 -15.90
C PRO A 318 33.83 -21.91 -16.28
N GLU A 319 33.33 -21.51 -17.44
CA GLU A 319 33.26 -20.10 -17.83
C GLU A 319 32.01 -19.46 -17.20
N TYR A 320 32.09 -18.17 -16.88
CA TYR A 320 30.95 -17.47 -16.29
C TYR A 320 29.80 -17.41 -17.32
N PRO A 321 28.55 -17.68 -16.94
CA PRO A 321 27.42 -17.60 -17.88
C PRO A 321 27.33 -16.20 -18.51
N SER A 322 27.07 -16.16 -19.81
CA SER A 322 26.93 -14.90 -20.55
C SER A 322 25.66 -14.14 -20.14
N GLU A 323 25.60 -12.82 -20.39
CA GLU A 323 24.40 -12.01 -20.09
C GLU A 323 23.15 -12.50 -20.86
N GLU A 324 23.34 -13.02 -22.08
CA GLU A 324 22.26 -13.57 -22.92
C GLU A 324 21.69 -14.88 -22.35
N ASP A 325 22.52 -15.67 -21.66
CA ASP A 325 22.13 -16.93 -21.00
C ASP A 325 21.53 -16.73 -19.59
N GLY A 326 21.35 -15.47 -19.17
CA GLY A 326 20.82 -15.11 -17.84
C GLY A 326 21.89 -14.86 -16.78
N GLY A 327 23.18 -14.86 -17.14
CA GLY A 327 24.29 -14.43 -16.29
C GLY A 327 24.39 -15.14 -14.94
N SER A 328 24.75 -14.39 -13.90
CA SER A 328 24.93 -14.91 -12.53
C SER A 328 23.65 -15.48 -11.90
N LEU A 329 22.46 -15.11 -12.39
CA LEU A 329 21.19 -15.63 -11.88
C LEU A 329 21.06 -17.15 -12.07
N VAL A 330 21.72 -17.73 -13.08
CA VAL A 330 21.74 -19.17 -13.31
C VAL A 330 22.44 -19.91 -12.16
N ILE A 331 23.42 -19.27 -11.52
CA ILE A 331 24.20 -19.83 -10.41
C ILE A 331 23.38 -19.83 -9.11
N PHE A 332 22.47 -18.87 -8.95
CA PHE A 332 21.66 -18.66 -7.75
C PHE A 332 20.31 -19.36 -7.76
N LYS A 333 19.95 -20.10 -8.81
CA LYS A 333 18.74 -20.93 -8.81
C LYS A 333 18.92 -22.04 -7.77
N GLU A 334 18.18 -21.96 -6.67
CA GLU A 334 18.01 -23.08 -5.74
C GLU A 334 17.47 -24.28 -6.54
N LYS A 335 18.30 -25.31 -6.71
CA LYS A 335 17.87 -26.57 -7.32
C LYS A 335 16.93 -27.28 -6.35
N ASP A 336 15.75 -27.63 -6.82
CA ASP A 336 14.72 -28.38 -6.08
C ASP A 336 15.33 -29.70 -5.56
N PRO A 337 15.08 -30.16 -4.32
CA PRO A 337 15.72 -31.35 -3.74
C PRO A 337 15.59 -32.61 -4.63
N ALA A 338 14.51 -32.70 -5.40
CA ALA A 338 14.26 -33.79 -6.34
C ALA A 338 15.19 -33.78 -7.57
N GLU A 339 15.62 -32.60 -8.04
CA GLU A 339 16.59 -32.49 -9.14
C GLU A 339 18.01 -32.79 -8.65
N LEU A 340 18.35 -32.39 -7.43
CA LEU A 340 19.63 -32.73 -6.78
C LEU A 340 19.76 -34.25 -6.58
N GLU A 341 18.68 -34.93 -6.16
CA GLU A 341 18.66 -36.38 -6.00
C GLU A 341 18.83 -37.14 -7.31
N LYS A 342 18.24 -36.65 -8.42
CA LYS A 342 18.44 -37.23 -9.75
C LYS A 342 19.90 -37.07 -10.21
N GLU A 343 20.47 -35.89 -10.04
CA GLU A 343 21.88 -35.62 -10.40
C GLU A 343 22.87 -36.45 -9.55
N LEU A 344 22.57 -36.64 -8.26
CA LEU A 344 23.34 -37.50 -7.34
C LEU A 344 23.24 -38.98 -7.71
N ARG A 345 22.06 -39.48 -8.13
CA ARG A 345 21.87 -40.87 -8.60
C ARG A 345 22.61 -41.12 -9.91
N GLU A 346 22.59 -40.18 -10.84
CA GLU A 346 23.34 -40.28 -12.10
C GLU A 346 24.86 -40.26 -11.85
N LYS A 347 25.35 -39.39 -10.96
CA LYS A 347 26.78 -39.33 -10.58
C LYS A 347 27.25 -40.57 -9.81
N MET A 348 26.42 -41.16 -8.94
CA MET A 348 26.75 -42.40 -8.21
C MET A 348 26.96 -43.61 -9.14
N THR A 349 26.16 -43.72 -10.20
CA THR A 349 26.31 -44.81 -11.19
C THR A 349 27.59 -44.63 -12.03
N GLY A 350 27.95 -43.39 -12.39
CA GLY A 350 29.21 -43.07 -13.08
C GLY A 350 30.47 -43.35 -12.24
N LEU A 351 30.46 -42.97 -10.96
CA LEU A 351 31.57 -43.18 -10.02
C LEU A 351 31.85 -44.67 -9.73
N GLN A 352 30.80 -45.51 -9.67
CA GLN A 352 30.97 -46.97 -9.53
C GLN A 352 31.64 -47.62 -10.75
N GLN A 353 31.34 -47.15 -11.96
CA GLN A 353 31.99 -47.63 -13.18
C GLN A 353 33.45 -47.18 -13.27
N HIS A 354 33.77 -45.94 -12.86
CA HIS A 354 35.15 -45.43 -12.85
C HIS A 354 36.03 -46.16 -11.82
N ARG A 355 35.51 -46.42 -10.60
CA ARG A 355 36.20 -47.21 -9.57
C ARG A 355 36.49 -48.66 -10.00
N LYS A 356 35.59 -49.29 -10.78
CA LYS A 356 35.84 -50.64 -11.35
C LYS A 356 36.96 -50.62 -12.41
N LYS A 357 37.01 -49.58 -13.26
CA LYS A 357 38.08 -49.41 -14.27
C LYS A 357 39.45 -49.10 -13.64
N GLU A 358 39.51 -48.30 -12.58
CA GLU A 358 40.77 -48.01 -11.86
C GLU A 358 41.33 -49.24 -11.13
N ARG A 359 40.49 -50.02 -10.44
CA ARG A 359 40.94 -51.25 -9.77
C ARG A 359 41.50 -52.27 -10.76
N ALA A 360 40.93 -52.37 -11.96
CA ALA A 360 41.43 -53.22 -13.04
C ALA A 360 42.76 -52.74 -13.64
N SER A 361 42.96 -51.41 -13.75
CA SER A 361 44.20 -50.83 -14.28
C SER A 361 45.37 -50.93 -13.29
N GLN A 362 45.09 -50.76 -11.99
CA GLN A 362 46.07 -50.89 -10.91
C GLN A 362 46.60 -52.33 -10.82
N GLY A 363 45.73 -53.35 -10.90
CA GLY A 363 46.12 -54.77 -10.90
C GLY A 363 47.03 -55.17 -12.06
N LYS A 364 46.81 -54.63 -13.27
CA LYS A 364 47.70 -54.85 -14.43
C LYS A 364 49.07 -54.18 -14.24
N ARG A 365 49.14 -52.99 -13.62
CA ARG A 365 50.40 -52.28 -13.32
C ARG A 365 51.25 -53.02 -12.27
N THR A 366 50.65 -53.55 -11.19
CA THR A 366 51.38 -54.32 -10.16
C THR A 366 51.94 -55.63 -10.71
N ARG A 367 51.20 -56.33 -11.58
CA ARG A 367 51.66 -57.58 -12.21
C ARG A 367 52.84 -57.35 -13.17
N ARG A 368 52.83 -56.26 -13.96
CA ARG A 368 53.95 -55.84 -14.82
C ARG A 368 55.20 -55.46 -14.01
N ARG A 369 55.05 -54.72 -12.89
CA ARG A 369 56.17 -54.32 -12.02
C ARG A 369 56.83 -55.52 -11.32
N ARG A 370 56.05 -56.54 -10.92
CA ARG A 370 56.56 -57.79 -10.33
C ARG A 370 57.33 -58.65 -11.35
N LYS A 371 56.90 -58.67 -12.62
CA LYS A 371 57.59 -59.37 -13.73
C LYS A 371 58.94 -58.71 -14.08
N ARG A 372 58.98 -57.37 -14.16
CA ARG A 372 60.23 -56.60 -14.36
C ARG A 372 61.24 -56.81 -13.22
N ARG A 373 60.81 -56.78 -11.96
CA ARG A 373 61.69 -57.05 -10.80
C ARG A 373 62.29 -58.47 -10.80
N ARG A 374 61.56 -59.49 -11.26
CA ARG A 374 62.08 -60.86 -11.39
C ARG A 374 63.12 -60.99 -12.51
N LEU A 375 62.90 -60.34 -13.65
CA LEU A 375 63.86 -60.27 -14.76
C LEU A 375 65.15 -59.55 -14.35
N GLN A 376 65.04 -58.43 -13.63
CA GLN A 376 66.20 -57.67 -13.17
C GLN A 376 67.01 -58.42 -12.11
N LYS A 377 66.35 -59.13 -11.17
CA LYS A 377 67.05 -60.02 -10.23
C LYS A 377 67.77 -61.18 -10.93
N ARG A 378 67.21 -61.74 -12.01
CA ARG A 378 67.90 -62.77 -12.83
C ARG A 378 69.11 -62.19 -13.57
N LYS A 379 69.01 -60.98 -14.11
CA LYS A 379 70.11 -60.30 -14.81
C LYS A 379 71.28 -59.99 -13.87
N ILE A 380 71.00 -59.42 -12.70
CA ILE A 380 72.01 -59.14 -11.66
C ILE A 380 72.69 -60.44 -11.18
N ARG A 381 71.96 -61.57 -11.11
CA ARG A 381 72.52 -62.86 -10.70
C ARG A 381 73.44 -63.48 -11.76
N ARG A 382 73.20 -63.20 -13.05
CA ARG A 382 74.11 -63.55 -14.17
C ARG A 382 75.35 -62.67 -14.18
N GLU A 383 75.18 -61.35 -14.09
CA GLU A 383 76.30 -60.40 -14.02
C GLU A 383 77.20 -60.63 -12.80
N ARG A 384 76.65 -61.07 -11.66
CA ARG A 384 77.45 -61.49 -10.48
C ARG A 384 78.21 -62.81 -10.70
N LYS A 385 77.68 -63.74 -11.52
CA LYS A 385 78.41 -64.96 -11.89
C LYS A 385 79.57 -64.63 -12.84
N GLU A 386 79.29 -63.83 -13.87
CA GLU A 386 80.29 -63.37 -14.85
C GLU A 386 81.37 -62.50 -14.19
N ARG A 387 81.03 -61.62 -13.24
CA ARG A 387 82.02 -60.87 -12.46
C ARG A 387 82.87 -61.76 -11.55
N LYS A 388 82.31 -62.84 -10.99
CA LYS A 388 83.10 -63.79 -10.19
C LYS A 388 84.05 -64.60 -11.06
N GLU A 389 83.63 -65.01 -12.26
CA GLU A 389 84.49 -65.64 -13.27
C GLU A 389 85.58 -64.68 -13.77
N MET A 390 85.23 -63.43 -14.10
CA MET A 390 86.21 -62.40 -14.47
C MET A 390 87.19 -62.07 -13.33
N MET A 391 86.74 -62.03 -12.07
CA MET A 391 87.61 -61.75 -10.93
C MET A 391 88.54 -62.93 -10.61
N MET A 392 88.11 -64.17 -10.87
CA MET A 392 88.97 -65.37 -10.84
C MET A 392 90.03 -65.34 -11.96
N MET A 393 89.66 -64.91 -13.17
CA MET A 393 90.59 -64.71 -14.29
C MET A 393 91.60 -63.58 -14.02
N ARG A 394 91.14 -62.48 -13.40
CA ARG A 394 91.97 -61.29 -13.13
C ARG A 394 92.91 -61.43 -11.94
N LYS A 395 92.74 -62.47 -11.09
CA LYS A 395 93.72 -62.87 -10.07
C LYS A 395 94.88 -63.73 -10.62
N ARG A 396 94.81 -64.16 -11.89
CA ARG A 396 95.87 -64.94 -12.56
C ARG A 396 96.80 -64.13 -13.46
N ALA A 397 96.59 -62.82 -13.63
CA ALA A 397 97.45 -61.98 -14.46
C ALA A 397 97.88 -60.71 -13.68
N GLY A 398 99.19 -60.52 -13.52
CA GLY A 398 99.80 -59.44 -12.78
C GLY A 398 99.85 -58.09 -13.52
N ARG A 399 99.61 -57.02 -12.74
CA ARG A 399 100.20 -55.66 -12.67
C ARG A 399 100.53 -54.84 -13.95
N TRP A 400 100.23 -53.51 -13.84
CA TRP A 400 100.76 -52.28 -14.52
C TRP A 400 99.72 -51.39 -15.29
N PRO A 401 99.90 -50.03 -15.41
CA PRO A 401 98.97 -48.98 -14.91
C PRO A 401 98.58 -47.89 -15.98
N PRO A 402 98.43 -46.59 -15.65
CA PRO A 402 97.18 -45.80 -15.52
C PRO A 402 96.91 -44.80 -16.69
N LEU A 403 95.73 -44.16 -16.76
CA LEU A 403 95.51 -42.88 -17.47
C LEU A 403 94.21 -42.14 -17.04
N VAL A 404 94.22 -40.83 -17.28
CA VAL A 404 93.48 -39.70 -16.66
C VAL A 404 92.28 -39.23 -17.52
N LEU A 405 91.45 -38.29 -16.97
CA LEU A 405 90.51 -37.30 -17.59
C LEU A 405 88.99 -37.59 -17.34
N PHE A 406 88.05 -36.66 -17.08
CA PHE A 406 87.99 -35.21 -16.83
C PHE A 406 86.58 -34.82 -16.26
N LEU A 407 86.43 -33.57 -15.85
CA LEU A 407 85.32 -32.78 -15.24
C LEU A 407 83.85 -33.04 -15.68
N GLN A 408 82.88 -32.82 -14.76
CA GLN A 408 82.08 -31.57 -14.62
C GLN A 408 80.99 -31.70 -13.52
N SER A 409 80.85 -30.68 -12.66
CA SER A 409 79.84 -30.57 -11.60
C SER A 409 79.12 -29.21 -11.67
N ALA A 410 77.79 -29.22 -11.58
CA ALA A 410 76.92 -28.03 -11.49
C ALA A 410 76.12 -28.05 -10.17
N SER A 411 75.95 -26.89 -9.56
CA SER A 411 75.17 -26.60 -8.33
C SER A 411 74.56 -25.20 -8.54
N GLN A 412 73.23 -24.98 -8.61
CA GLN A 412 72.30 -24.66 -7.50
C GLN A 412 72.94 -23.72 -6.45
N GLN A 413 72.33 -22.60 -6.02
CA GLN A 413 70.94 -22.36 -5.62
C GLN A 413 70.69 -20.84 -5.46
N LYS A 414 69.40 -20.48 -5.45
CA LYS A 414 68.83 -19.12 -5.25
C LYS A 414 69.02 -18.62 -3.80
N HIS A 415 69.11 -17.30 -3.62
CA HIS A 415 68.58 -16.63 -2.44
C HIS A 415 68.03 -15.23 -2.76
N THR A 416 67.01 -14.88 -1.99
CA THR A 416 66.09 -13.75 -2.04
C THR A 416 66.62 -12.47 -1.39
N ASN A 417 66.04 -11.33 -1.80
CA ASN A 417 65.52 -10.21 -0.98
C ASN A 417 66.05 -8.79 -1.25
N LEU A 418 65.08 -7.87 -1.17
CA LEU A 418 65.10 -6.48 -0.69
C LEU A 418 65.46 -5.32 -1.65
N CYS A 419 64.39 -4.58 -1.98
CA CYS A 419 64.18 -3.12 -1.89
C CYS A 419 65.24 -2.12 -2.38
N GLY A 420 64.79 -1.18 -3.24
CA GLY A 420 65.27 0.22 -3.20
C GLY A 420 65.28 1.00 -4.53
N TRP A 421 64.20 1.78 -4.79
CA TRP A 421 64.17 3.19 -5.28
C TRP A 421 64.92 3.58 -6.61
N PRO A 422 64.80 4.82 -7.16
CA PRO A 422 63.68 5.30 -7.99
C PRO A 422 64.13 6.02 -9.31
N GLY A 423 63.15 6.51 -10.10
CA GLY A 423 63.34 7.40 -11.26
C GLY A 423 62.62 6.82 -12.50
N VAL A 424 61.83 7.53 -13.30
CA VAL A 424 62.09 8.83 -13.96
C VAL A 424 60.75 9.45 -14.42
N LYS A 425 60.77 10.79 -14.56
CA LYS A 425 59.76 11.74 -15.07
C LYS A 425 59.23 11.44 -16.50
N LEU A 426 58.02 11.92 -16.81
CA LEU A 426 57.67 12.82 -17.94
C LEU A 426 56.12 13.04 -17.96
N THR A 427 55.58 14.22 -17.61
CA THR A 427 55.20 15.39 -18.45
C THR A 427 53.74 15.41 -18.94
N THR A 428 53.08 16.55 -18.67
CA THR A 428 52.01 17.26 -19.43
C THR A 428 50.63 16.58 -19.54
N LEU A 429 49.47 17.24 -19.34
CA LEU A 429 49.01 18.50 -19.96
C LEU A 429 47.70 19.02 -19.26
N ILE A 430 47.63 20.33 -18.92
CA ILE A 430 46.57 21.35 -19.21
C ILE A 430 45.06 20.92 -19.07
N ARG A 431 44.08 21.62 -18.47
CA ARG A 431 43.75 23.05 -18.27
C ARG A 431 42.70 23.20 -17.16
N SER A 432 42.76 24.33 -16.46
CA SER A 432 41.73 24.93 -15.62
C SER A 432 40.75 25.77 -16.45
N THR A 433 39.49 25.90 -16.01
CA THR A 433 38.80 27.20 -15.88
C THR A 433 37.49 27.08 -15.09
N THR A 434 37.50 27.72 -13.92
CA THR A 434 36.35 28.23 -13.17
C THR A 434 35.69 29.41 -13.91
N ARG A 435 34.37 29.56 -13.78
CA ARG A 435 33.72 30.86 -13.89
C ARG A 435 32.43 30.90 -13.07
N SER A 436 32.41 31.89 -12.16
CA SER A 436 31.29 32.76 -11.70
C SER A 436 30.00 32.11 -11.23
#